data_AF-A0A3M1ENC9-F1
#
_entry.id   AF-A0A3M1ENC9-F1
#
_cell.length_a   1.000
_cell.length_b   1.000
_cell.length_c   1.000
_cell.angle_alpha   90.00
_cell.angle_beta   90.00
_cell.angle_gamma   90.00
#
_symmetry.space_group_name_H-M   'P 1'
#
loop_
_entity.id
_entity.type
_entity.pdbx_description
1 polymer ?
#
loop_
_entity_poly.entity_id
_entity_poly.type
_entity_poly.pdbx_seq_one_letter_code
_entity_poly.pdbx_strand_id
1 'polypeptide(L)'
;MIWQDPLALASTIVILLFVLVAIFALQLAPYPEQGLGKTNVGDTMLPPSAEHPFGTDRLGRDVLSRVIVGSRPALIVPIGVVVLAVLIGSSLGAV
;
A
#
# COMPACT_ATOMS: atom_id res chain seq x y z
N MET A 1 23.76 7.18 15.21
CA MET A 1 23.40 7.89 13.96
C MET A 1 21.89 8.00 13.75
N ILE A 2 21.08 6.91 13.76
CA ILE A 2 19.61 7.01 13.80
C ILE A 2 19.01 7.03 15.21
N TRP A 3 19.64 6.33 16.16
CA TRP A 3 19.17 6.21 17.56
C TRP A 3 19.32 7.48 18.41
N GLN A 4 20.03 8.47 17.89
CA GLN A 4 20.28 9.75 18.58
C GLN A 4 19.26 10.81 18.18
N ASP A 5 18.55 10.60 17.07
CA ASP A 5 17.52 11.50 16.58
C ASP A 5 16.15 10.81 16.68
N PRO A 6 15.29 11.21 17.63
CA PRO A 6 13.99 10.59 17.82
C PRO A 6 13.07 10.73 16.60
N LEU A 7 13.25 11.78 15.78
CA LEU A 7 12.47 11.98 14.56
C LEU A 7 12.90 10.99 13.46
N ALA A 8 14.20 10.76 13.32
CA ALA A 8 14.74 9.77 12.39
C ALA A 8 14.29 8.35 12.77
N LEU A 9 14.30 8.03 14.07
CA LEU A 9 13.81 6.75 14.58
C LEU A 9 12.31 6.57 14.32
N ALA A 10 11.48 7.57 14.68
CA ALA A 10 10.04 7.52 14.46
C ALA A 10 9.68 7.32 12.99
N SER A 11 10.33 8.06 12.09
CA SER A 11 10.12 7.94 10.64
C SER A 11 10.50 6.56 10.14
N THR A 12 11.62 6.01 10.61
CA THR A 12 12.07 4.67 10.24
C THR A 12 11.07 3.60 10.68
N ILE A 13 10.51 3.70 11.88
CA ILE A 13 9.49 2.78 12.40
C ILE A 13 8.23 2.83 11.53
N VAL A 14 7.75 4.03 11.19
CA VAL A 14 6.56 4.20 10.34
C VAL A 14 6.79 3.59 8.96
N ILE A 15 7.95 3.86 8.34
CA ILE A 15 8.30 3.28 7.03
C ILE A 15 8.35 1.75 7.11
N LEU A 16 9.01 1.19 8.14
CA LEU A 16 9.06 -0.26 8.35
C LEU A 16 7.66 -0.86 8.51
N LEU A 17 6.76 -0.19 9.23
CA LEU A 17 5.39 -0.63 9.38
C LEU A 17 4.66 -0.67 8.03
N PHE A 18 4.78 0.37 7.19
CA PHE A 18 4.20 0.35 5.84
C PHE A 18 4.77 -0.76 4.97
N VAL A 19 6.08 -1.00 5.04
CA VAL A 19 6.74 -2.09 4.30
C VAL A 19 6.20 -3.44 4.76
N LEU A 20 6.05 -3.66 6.07
CA LEU A 20 5.49 -4.90 6.62
C LEU A 20 4.03 -5.09 6.19
N VAL A 21 3.20 -4.05 6.26
CA VAL A 21 1.82 -4.08 5.78
C VAL A 21 1.76 -4.47 4.30
N ALA A 22 2.64 -3.91 3.47
CA ALA A 22 2.68 -4.23 2.05
C ALA A 22 3.12 -5.68 1.78
N ILE A 23 4.14 -6.17 2.49
CA ILE A 23 4.62 -7.56 2.33
C ILE A 23 3.52 -8.55 2.73
N PHE A 24 2.85 -8.30 3.85
CA PHE A 24 1.81 -9.18 4.39
C PHE A 24 0.39 -8.77 3.98
N ALA A 25 0.24 -7.95 2.93
CA ALA A 25 -1.03 -7.32 2.60
C ALA A 25 -2.15 -8.34 2.32
N LEU A 26 -1.83 -9.46 1.67
CA LEU A 26 -2.82 -10.49 1.35
C LEU A 26 -3.24 -11.32 2.57
N GLN A 27 -2.41 -11.37 3.61
CA GLN A 27 -2.70 -12.06 4.87
C GLN A 27 -3.41 -11.13 5.87
N LEU A 28 -3.17 -9.82 5.76
CA LEU A 28 -3.75 -8.81 6.64
C LEU A 28 -5.12 -8.28 6.16
N ALA A 29 -5.37 -8.30 4.85
CA ALA A 29 -6.64 -7.82 4.31
C ALA A 29 -7.80 -8.76 4.70
N PRO A 30 -8.94 -8.23 5.18
CA PRO A 30 -10.15 -9.02 5.46
C PRO A 30 -10.67 -9.77 4.23
N TYR A 31 -10.64 -9.12 3.06
CA TYR A 31 -11.09 -9.67 1.77
C TYR A 31 -10.00 -9.47 0.70
N PRO A 32 -8.94 -10.30 0.68
CA PRO A 32 -7.78 -10.10 -0.18
C PRO A 32 -8.12 -10.12 -1.67
N GLU A 33 -9.06 -10.96 -2.08
CA GLU A 33 -9.56 -11.01 -3.47
C GLU A 33 -10.26 -9.71 -3.89
N GLN A 34 -10.99 -9.04 -2.99
CA GLN A 34 -11.61 -7.75 -3.27
C GLN A 34 -10.56 -6.63 -3.34
N GLY A 35 -9.52 -6.72 -2.51
CA GLY A 35 -8.34 -5.86 -2.61
C GLY A 35 -7.61 -6.00 -3.95
N LEU A 36 -7.52 -7.22 -4.50
CA LEU A 36 -6.99 -7.52 -5.83
C LEU A 36 -7.94 -7.13 -6.99
N GLY A 37 -9.18 -6.74 -6.67
CA GLY A 37 -10.12 -6.18 -7.64
C GLY A 37 -11.34 -7.03 -7.94
N LYS A 38 -11.53 -8.19 -7.29
CA LYS A 38 -12.75 -8.98 -7.41
C LYS A 38 -13.94 -8.17 -6.92
N THR A 39 -14.98 -8.05 -7.73
CA THR A 39 -16.18 -7.26 -7.42
C THR A 39 -17.21 -8.09 -6.65
N ASN A 40 -18.00 -7.43 -5.80
CA ASN A 40 -19.17 -8.01 -5.14
C ASN A 40 -20.36 -7.07 -5.29
N VAL A 41 -21.26 -7.37 -6.23
CA VAL A 41 -22.37 -6.47 -6.57
C VAL A 41 -23.46 -6.45 -5.47
N GLY A 42 -23.48 -7.44 -4.56
CA GLY A 42 -24.45 -7.49 -3.47
C GLY A 42 -24.22 -6.40 -2.42
N ASP A 43 -22.96 -6.02 -2.21
CA ASP A 43 -22.54 -5.20 -1.07
C ASP A 43 -22.04 -3.83 -1.54
N THR A 44 -22.73 -3.17 -2.46
CA THR A 44 -22.30 -1.86 -3.00
C THR A 44 -22.65 -0.70 -2.07
N MET A 45 -21.72 0.25 -1.88
CA MET A 45 -21.91 1.48 -1.10
C MET A 45 -22.44 1.26 0.33
N LEU A 46 -22.00 0.19 0.98
CA LEU A 46 -22.32 -0.05 2.38
C LEU A 46 -21.54 0.93 3.28
N PRO A 47 -22.17 1.44 4.35
CA PRO A 47 -21.48 2.25 5.34
C PRO A 47 -20.47 1.40 6.15
N PRO A 48 -19.55 2.05 6.89
CA PRO A 48 -18.66 1.37 7.83
C PRO A 48 -19.39 0.45 8.81
N SER A 49 -18.93 -0.79 8.94
CA SER A 49 -19.48 -1.83 9.81
C SER A 49 -18.37 -2.74 10.35
N ALA A 50 -18.71 -3.67 11.25
CA ALA A 50 -17.74 -4.65 11.74
C ALA A 50 -17.26 -5.61 10.64
N GLU A 51 -18.11 -5.90 9.65
CA GLU A 51 -17.76 -6.73 8.48
C GLU A 51 -16.98 -5.94 7.44
N HIS A 52 -17.27 -4.64 7.30
CA HIS A 52 -16.60 -3.71 6.39
C HIS A 52 -16.12 -2.48 7.18
N PRO A 53 -14.94 -2.52 7.83
CA PRO A 53 -14.51 -1.47 8.75
C PRO A 53 -14.51 -0.05 8.14
N PHE A 54 -14.22 0.05 6.83
CA PHE A 54 -14.24 1.31 6.08
C PHE A 54 -15.39 1.40 5.07
N GLY A 55 -16.35 0.47 5.14
CA GLY A 55 -17.43 0.33 4.16
C GLY A 55 -16.96 -0.27 2.84
N THR A 56 -17.83 -0.20 1.83
CA THR A 56 -17.56 -0.73 0.50
C THR A 56 -17.66 0.34 -0.59
N ASP A 57 -16.98 0.11 -1.71
CA ASP A 57 -17.03 1.01 -2.85
C ASP A 57 -18.22 0.74 -3.80
N ARG A 58 -18.25 1.44 -4.95
CA ARG A 58 -19.31 1.32 -5.97
C ARG A 58 -19.38 -0.05 -6.64
N LEU A 59 -18.34 -0.86 -6.51
CA LEU A 59 -18.27 -2.23 -7.02
C LEU A 59 -18.42 -3.26 -5.89
N GLY A 60 -18.80 -2.78 -4.71
CA GLY A 60 -18.99 -3.52 -3.46
C GLY A 60 -17.73 -4.20 -2.94
N ARG A 61 -16.56 -3.58 -3.21
CA ARG A 61 -15.29 -4.04 -2.67
C ARG A 61 -15.03 -3.38 -1.33
N ASP A 62 -14.55 -4.17 -0.38
CA ASP A 62 -14.12 -3.70 0.92
C ASP A 62 -12.98 -2.67 0.80
N VAL A 63 -13.22 -1.48 1.33
CA VAL A 63 -12.30 -0.34 1.19
C VAL A 63 -11.02 -0.56 2.00
N LEU A 64 -11.09 -1.18 3.18
CA LEU A 64 -9.91 -1.47 4.00
C LEU A 64 -8.97 -2.45 3.26
N SER A 65 -9.52 -3.51 2.69
CA SER A 65 -8.78 -4.49 1.88
C SER A 65 -8.13 -3.84 0.67
N ARG A 66 -8.82 -2.88 0.02
CA ARG A 66 -8.27 -2.08 -1.09
C ARG A 66 -7.10 -1.19 -0.65
N VAL A 67 -7.15 -0.61 0.54
CA VAL A 67 -6.05 0.19 1.10
C VAL A 67 -4.85 -0.70 1.43
N ILE A 68 -5.07 -1.82 2.14
CA ILE A 68 -4.01 -2.75 2.53
C ILE A 68 -3.34 -3.35 1.30
N VAL A 69 -4.11 -3.94 0.38
CA VAL A 69 -3.55 -4.53 -0.86
C VAL A 69 -2.96 -3.47 -1.78
N GLY A 70 -3.54 -2.27 -1.81
CA GLY A 70 -3.04 -1.12 -2.57
C GLY A 70 -1.69 -0.59 -2.10
N SER A 71 -1.26 -0.90 -0.87
CA SER A 71 0.07 -0.54 -0.37
C SER A 71 1.22 -1.21 -1.15
N ARG A 72 0.98 -2.39 -1.73
CA ARG A 72 1.98 -3.13 -2.54
C ARG A 72 2.42 -2.34 -3.78
N PRO A 73 1.53 -1.99 -4.72
CA PRO A 73 1.92 -1.19 -5.87
C PRO A 73 2.39 0.21 -5.47
N ALA A 74 1.90 0.77 -4.37
CA ALA A 74 2.36 2.06 -3.85
C ALA A 74 3.85 2.07 -3.45
N LEU A 75 4.42 0.92 -3.04
CA LEU A 75 5.85 0.80 -2.77
C LEU A 75 6.65 0.33 -4.00
N ILE A 76 6.14 -0.66 -4.73
CA ILE A 76 6.90 -1.28 -5.84
C ILE A 76 7.10 -0.31 -7.01
N VAL A 77 6.06 0.47 -7.37
CA VAL A 77 6.10 1.34 -8.55
C VAL A 77 7.13 2.47 -8.39
N PRO A 78 7.14 3.27 -7.29
CA PRO A 78 8.12 4.33 -7.13
C PRO A 78 9.57 3.82 -7.09
N ILE A 79 9.81 2.66 -6.48
CA ILE A 79 11.14 2.04 -6.47
C ILE A 79 11.61 1.76 -7.91
N GLY A 80 10.74 1.16 -8.74
CA GLY A 80 11.03 0.93 -10.15
C GLY A 80 11.32 2.22 -10.92
N VAL A 81 10.52 3.26 -10.69
CA VAL A 81 10.71 4.59 -11.29
C VAL A 81 12.07 5.18 -10.90
N VAL A 82 12.45 5.14 -9.63
CA VAL A 82 13.73 5.67 -9.14
C VAL A 82 14.90 4.91 -9.73
N VAL A 83 14.84 3.58 -9.78
CA VAL A 83 15.90 2.76 -10.38
C VAL A 83 16.10 3.13 -11.85
N LEU A 84 15.02 3.21 -12.63
CA LEU A 84 15.09 3.61 -14.04
C LEU A 84 15.61 5.05 -14.21
N ALA A 85 15.15 5.97 -13.37
CA ALA A 85 15.59 7.36 -13.39
C ALA A 85 17.09 7.50 -13.10
N VAL A 86 17.61 6.73 -12.13
CA VAL A 86 19.05 6.71 -11.83
C VAL A 86 19.82 6.13 -13.00
N LEU A 87 19.42 4.97 -13.55
CA LEU A 87 20.14 4.33 -14.66
C LEU A 87 20.23 5.23 -15.90
N ILE A 88 19.11 5.84 -16.30
CA ILE A 88 19.05 6.71 -17.47
C ILE A 88 19.72 8.06 -17.18
N GLY A 89 19.39 8.67 -16.05
CA GLY A 89 19.90 10.00 -15.68
C GLY A 89 21.41 10.00 -15.46
N SER A 90 21.96 8.99 -14.79
CA SER A 90 23.41 8.92 -14.53
C SER A 90 24.20 8.60 -15.79
N SER A 91 23.67 7.76 -16.69
CA SER A 91 24.35 7.44 -17.95
C SER A 91 24.40 8.63 -18.89
N LEU A 92 23.29 9.36 -19.04
CA LEU A 92 23.25 10.60 -19.83
C LEU A 92 24.11 11.70 -19.22
N GLY A 93 24.12 11.85 -17.89
CA GLY A 93 24.90 12.90 -17.22
C GLY A 93 26.40 12.62 -17.13
N ALA A 94 26.83 11.38 -17.36
CA ALA A 94 28.24 10.98 -17.33
C ALA A 94 28.98 11.24 -18.65
N VAL A 95 28.26 11.53 -19.74
CA VAL A 95 28.80 11.86 -21.07
C VAL A 95 28.67 13.36 -21.31
#